data_AF-A0A1J4XW35-F1
#
_entry.id   AF-A0A1J4XW35-F1
#
_cell.length_a   1.000
_cell.length_b   1.000
_cell.length_c   1.000
_cell.angle_alpha   90.00
_cell.angle_beta   90.00
_cell.angle_gamma   90.00
#
_symmetry.space_group_name_H-M   'P 1'
#
loop_
_entity.id
_entity.type
_entity.pdbx_description
1 polymer ?
#
loop_
_entity_poly.entity_id
_entity_poly.type
_entity_poly.pdbx_seq_one_letter_code
_entity_poly.pdbx_strand_id
1 'polypeptide(L)'
;MDDRRTRFFWSLSILLAVVIILWETYSLVTLHNQRVGYELSMKRELGTDVELDSVINFLEARLEERAEFRFKANENPLDLSRAVYLTDNAAELFQFRQKNTIRVSAVVYGIEPMAVVQFHGENMQLAVGDSVAGERVIDITPEGMATLKNGGRNLYKITAATLSPEEIEKIRQNRRLSYEETN
;
A
#
# COMPACT_ATOMS: atom_id res chain seq x y z
N MET A 1 -9.34 -98.39 17.53
CA MET A 1 -10.29 -97.68 18.42
C MET A 1 -9.55 -96.54 19.11
N ASP A 2 -9.19 -95.45 18.42
CA ASP A 2 -8.50 -94.30 19.06
C ASP A 2 -8.92 -92.92 18.53
N ASP A 3 -9.77 -92.87 17.51
CA ASP A 3 -10.11 -91.63 16.81
C ASP A 3 -10.85 -90.61 17.70
N ARG A 4 -11.66 -91.08 18.66
CA ARG A 4 -12.39 -90.18 19.58
C ARG A 4 -11.50 -89.50 20.62
N ARG A 5 -10.48 -90.22 21.13
CA ARG A 5 -9.54 -89.66 22.12
C ARG A 5 -8.61 -88.65 21.47
N THR A 6 -8.07 -88.99 20.29
CA THR A 6 -7.19 -88.10 19.52
C THR A 6 -7.91 -86.83 19.10
N ARG A 7 -9.15 -86.91 18.60
CA ARG A 7 -9.96 -85.72 18.27
C ARG A 7 -10.24 -84.84 19.48
N PHE A 8 -10.47 -85.42 20.66
CA PHE A 8 -10.64 -84.66 21.90
C PHE A 8 -9.38 -83.88 22.28
N PHE A 9 -8.20 -84.51 22.22
CA PHE A 9 -6.93 -83.82 22.48
C PHE A 9 -6.65 -82.70 21.47
N TRP A 10 -6.93 -82.93 20.19
CA TRP A 10 -6.80 -81.89 19.16
C TRP A 10 -7.76 -80.71 19.39
N SER A 11 -9.02 -80.99 19.73
CA SER A 11 -10.00 -79.94 20.05
C SER A 11 -9.61 -79.16 21.29
N LEU A 12 -9.09 -79.83 22.32
CA LEU A 12 -8.61 -79.19 23.54
C LEU A 12 -7.39 -78.30 23.28
N SER A 13 -6.45 -78.77 22.45
CA SER A 13 -5.27 -78.01 22.04
C SER A 13 -5.64 -76.75 21.26
N ILE A 14 -6.60 -76.84 20.35
CA ILE A 14 -7.07 -75.67 19.57
C ILE A 14 -7.75 -74.67 20.49
N LEU A 15 -8.59 -75.14 21.42
CA LEU A 15 -9.26 -74.27 22.39
C LEU A 15 -8.25 -73.52 23.27
N LEU A 16 -7.24 -74.22 23.78
CA LEU A 16 -6.16 -73.61 24.56
C LEU A 16 -5.41 -72.55 23.75
N ALA A 17 -5.08 -72.83 22.49
CA ALA A 17 -4.41 -71.88 21.61
C ALA A 17 -5.24 -70.62 21.38
N VAL A 18 -6.56 -70.76 21.17
CA VAL A 18 -7.47 -69.61 21.02
C VAL A 18 -7.48 -68.75 22.28
N VAL A 19 -7.52 -69.35 23.47
CA VAL A 19 -7.50 -68.62 24.75
C VAL A 19 -6.19 -67.84 24.92
N ILE A 20 -5.05 -68.44 24.58
CA ILE A 20 -3.74 -67.76 24.64
C ILE A 20 -3.72 -66.57 23.68
N ILE A 21 -4.19 -66.74 22.43
CA ILE A 21 -4.22 -65.67 21.43
C ILE A 21 -5.12 -64.52 21.90
N LEU A 22 -6.28 -64.82 22.50
CA LEU A 22 -7.18 -63.79 23.04
C LEU A 22 -6.51 -63.02 24.19
N TRP A 23 -5.78 -63.72 25.06
CA TRP A 23 -5.05 -63.10 26.16
C TRP A 23 -3.93 -62.18 25.67
N GLU A 24 -3.10 -62.66 24.74
CA GLU A 24 -2.02 -61.87 24.14
C GLU A 24 -2.57 -60.65 23.40
N THR A 25 -3.68 -60.80 22.67
CA THR A 25 -4.35 -59.67 21.98
C THR A 25 -4.82 -58.62 22.99
N TYR A 26 -5.44 -59.04 24.09
CA TYR A 26 -5.88 -58.13 25.15
C TYR A 26 -4.69 -57.43 25.83
N SER A 27 -3.62 -58.16 26.13
CA SER A 27 -2.41 -57.60 26.74
C SER A 27 -1.73 -56.60 25.80
N LEU A 28 -1.64 -56.91 24.50
CA LEU A 28 -1.06 -56.01 23.51
C LEU A 28 -1.87 -54.71 23.37
N VAL A 29 -3.20 -54.79 23.35
CA VAL A 29 -4.07 -53.60 23.28
C VAL A 29 -3.92 -52.73 24.52
N THR A 30 -3.89 -53.33 25.71
CA THR A 30 -3.71 -52.57 26.96
C THR A 30 -2.33 -51.92 27.05
N LEU A 31 -1.28 -52.61 26.60
CA LEU A 31 0.08 -52.07 26.53
C LEU A 31 0.19 -50.92 25.51
N HIS A 32 -0.45 -51.05 24.35
CA HIS A 32 -0.52 -49.97 23.36
C HIS A 32 -1.18 -48.72 23.94
N ASN A 33 -2.32 -48.88 24.61
CA ASN A 33 -3.05 -47.78 25.23
C ASN A 33 -2.22 -47.11 26.35
N GLN A 34 -1.48 -47.88 27.15
CA GLN A 34 -0.59 -47.33 28.17
C GLN A 34 0.56 -46.55 27.53
N ARG A 35 1.22 -47.08 26.50
CA ARG A 35 2.32 -46.39 25.79
C ARG A 35 1.86 -45.06 25.19
N VAL A 36 0.72 -45.04 24.51
CA VAL A 36 0.14 -43.80 23.95
C VAL A 36 -0.13 -42.80 25.06
N GLY A 37 -0.71 -43.25 26.19
CA GLY A 37 -0.91 -42.41 27.37
C GLY A 37 0.38 -41.82 27.94
N TYR A 38 1.45 -42.61 28.04
CA TYR A 38 2.77 -42.16 28.50
C TYR A 38 3.44 -41.19 27.52
N GLU A 39 3.33 -41.38 26.21
CA GLU A 39 3.88 -40.44 25.23
C GLU A 39 3.16 -39.07 25.28
N LEU A 40 1.83 -39.09 25.49
CA LEU A 40 1.03 -37.89 25.70
C LEU A 40 1.34 -37.21 27.05
N SER A 41 1.58 -37.97 28.12
CA SER A 41 1.96 -37.42 29.42
C SER A 41 3.39 -36.90 29.43
N MET A 42 4.35 -37.58 28.79
CA MET A 42 5.72 -37.07 28.62
C MET A 42 5.74 -35.80 27.77
N LYS A 43 4.96 -35.71 26.69
CA LYS A 43 4.81 -34.44 25.95
C LYS A 43 4.25 -33.30 26.81
N ARG A 44 3.48 -33.62 27.85
CA ARG A 44 2.90 -32.66 28.78
C ARG A 44 3.84 -32.32 29.95
N GLU A 45 4.56 -33.29 30.51
CA GLU A 45 5.51 -33.13 31.61
C GLU A 45 6.87 -32.57 31.16
N LEU A 46 7.29 -32.82 29.92
CA LEU A 46 8.43 -32.18 29.26
C LEU A 46 8.08 -30.78 28.70
N GLY A 47 7.02 -30.15 29.21
CA GLY A 47 6.42 -28.90 28.74
C GLY A 47 7.31 -27.65 28.72
N THR A 48 8.63 -27.78 28.85
CA THR A 48 9.61 -26.70 28.63
C THR A 48 9.97 -26.53 27.16
N ASP A 49 9.85 -27.58 26.34
CA ASP A 49 10.38 -27.54 24.96
C ASP A 49 9.34 -27.10 23.91
N VAL A 50 8.04 -27.34 24.13
CA VAL A 50 7.00 -26.92 23.16
C VAL A 50 6.85 -25.40 23.13
N GLU A 51 6.90 -24.75 24.29
CA GLU A 51 6.82 -23.29 24.37
C GLU A 51 8.12 -22.66 23.82
N LEU A 52 9.28 -23.24 24.14
CA LEU A 52 10.56 -22.76 23.63
C LEU A 52 10.69 -22.93 22.10
N ASP A 53 10.27 -24.07 21.55
CA ASP A 53 10.24 -24.31 20.10
C ASP A 53 9.32 -23.30 19.39
N SER A 54 8.16 -22.98 19.98
CA SER A 54 7.27 -21.94 19.44
C SER A 54 7.93 -20.55 19.43
N VAL A 55 8.69 -20.22 20.47
CA VAL A 55 9.42 -18.95 20.60
C VAL A 55 10.59 -18.92 19.62
N ILE A 56 11.33 -20.02 19.46
CA ILE A 56 12.43 -20.13 18.51
C ILE A 56 11.91 -19.96 17.08
N ASN A 57 10.85 -20.69 16.70
CA ASN A 57 10.23 -20.57 15.39
C ASN A 57 9.72 -19.14 15.13
N PHE A 58 9.13 -18.49 16.13
CA PHE A 58 8.71 -17.09 16.02
C PHE A 58 9.90 -16.14 15.81
N LEU A 59 11.00 -16.35 16.54
CA LEU A 59 12.20 -15.53 16.43
C LEU A 59 12.90 -15.72 15.08
N GLU A 60 12.95 -16.96 14.58
CA GLU A 60 13.58 -17.30 13.31
C GLU A 60 12.82 -16.70 12.13
N ALA A 61 11.49 -16.84 12.09
CA ALA A 61 10.65 -16.20 11.08
C ALA A 61 10.81 -14.67 11.07
N ARG A 62 10.89 -14.05 12.26
CA ARG A 62 11.08 -12.60 12.39
C ARG A 62 12.49 -12.14 12.01
N LEU A 63 13.50 -12.97 12.21
CA LEU A 63 14.87 -12.71 11.78
C LEU A 63 14.97 -12.75 10.25
N GLU A 64 14.34 -13.74 9.63
CA GLU A 64 14.28 -13.88 8.17
C GLU A 64 13.55 -12.68 7.52
N GLU A 65 12.39 -12.29 8.04
CA GLU A 65 11.65 -11.10 7.60
C GLU A 65 12.53 -9.84 7.64
N ARG A 66 13.32 -9.66 8.72
CA ARG A 66 14.24 -8.53 8.86
C ARG A 66 15.45 -8.61 7.95
N ALA A 67 15.94 -9.81 7.66
CA ALA A 67 17.07 -10.01 6.76
C ALA A 67 16.69 -9.69 5.29
N GLU A 68 15.46 -10.02 4.90
CA GLU A 68 14.91 -9.72 3.58
C GLU A 68 14.45 -8.28 3.41
N PHE A 69 14.16 -7.59 4.52
CA PHE A 69 13.71 -6.21 4.48
C PHE A 69 14.74 -5.29 3.80
N ARG A 70 14.39 -4.79 2.62
CA ARG A 70 15.12 -3.74 1.90
C ARG A 70 14.35 -2.45 2.06
N PHE A 71 14.91 -1.49 2.81
CA PHE A 71 14.36 -0.14 2.92
C PHE A 71 14.26 0.50 1.53
N LYS A 72 13.07 0.47 0.92
CA LYS A 72 12.72 1.19 -0.30
C LYS A 72 11.87 2.40 0.07
N ALA A 73 12.53 3.47 0.51
CA ALA A 73 11.87 4.76 0.59
C ALA A 73 11.75 5.32 -0.83
N ASN A 74 10.53 5.68 -1.27
CA ASN A 74 10.30 6.29 -2.59
C ASN A 74 11.02 7.64 -2.72
N GLU A 75 11.27 8.30 -1.59
CA GLU A 75 11.93 9.60 -1.51
C GLU A 75 12.92 9.60 -0.33
N ASN A 76 14.02 10.34 -0.46
CA ASN A 76 15.09 10.33 0.54
C ASN A 76 14.56 10.85 1.90
N PRO A 77 14.47 10.01 2.95
CA PRO A 77 13.93 10.43 4.24
C PRO A 77 14.88 11.38 4.99
N LEU A 78 16.13 11.51 4.55
CA LEU A 78 17.12 12.43 5.10
C LEU A 78 17.14 13.79 4.39
N ASP A 79 16.23 14.03 3.44
CA ASP A 79 16.13 15.33 2.78
C ASP A 79 15.48 16.37 3.70
N LEU A 80 16.34 17.12 4.39
CA LEU A 80 15.96 18.18 5.32
C LEU A 80 15.26 19.36 4.62
N SER A 81 15.26 19.45 3.28
CA SER A 81 14.56 20.51 2.56
C SER A 81 13.02 20.44 2.70
N ARG A 82 12.49 19.30 3.16
CA ARG A 82 11.06 19.04 3.37
C ARG A 82 10.60 19.23 4.81
N ALA A 83 11.53 19.35 5.76
CA ALA A 83 11.20 19.68 7.14
C ALA A 83 10.84 21.17 7.21
N VAL A 84 9.60 21.46 7.61
CA VAL A 84 9.04 22.81 7.62
C VAL A 84 9.81 23.72 8.57
N TYR A 85 10.33 24.83 8.06
CA TYR A 85 10.98 25.88 8.86
C TYR A 85 9.95 26.91 9.34
N LEU A 86 9.43 26.75 10.56
CA LEU A 86 8.70 27.80 11.32
C LEU A 86 9.71 28.76 11.98
N THR A 87 10.57 29.39 11.21
CA THR A 87 11.37 30.53 11.70
C THR A 87 10.97 31.74 10.87
N ASP A 88 10.71 32.87 11.53
CA ASP A 88 10.11 34.05 10.88
C ASP A 88 10.90 34.49 9.63
N ASN A 89 12.22 34.37 9.64
CA ASN A 89 13.08 34.77 8.52
C ASN A 89 13.14 33.71 7.40
N ALA A 90 13.04 32.42 7.74
CA ALA A 90 13.01 31.34 6.75
C ALA A 90 11.66 31.26 6.03
N ALA A 91 10.57 31.58 6.74
CA ALA A 91 9.24 31.69 6.16
C ALA A 91 9.18 32.81 5.11
N GLU A 92 9.80 33.96 5.39
CA GLU A 92 9.86 35.07 4.43
C GLU A 92 10.61 34.69 3.15
N LEU A 93 11.79 34.06 3.27
CA LEU A 93 12.55 33.54 2.13
C LEU A 93 11.78 32.50 1.31
N PHE A 94 11.03 31.62 1.98
CA PHE A 94 10.18 30.63 1.30
C PHE A 94 9.02 31.30 0.57
N GLN A 95 8.37 32.30 1.18
CA GLN A 95 7.35 33.13 0.53
C GLN A 95 7.93 33.89 -0.66
N PHE A 96 9.12 34.49 -0.57
CA PHE A 96 9.79 35.14 -1.70
C PHE A 96 10.09 34.16 -2.84
N ARG A 97 10.58 32.96 -2.51
CA ARG A 97 10.79 31.90 -3.52
C ARG A 97 9.48 31.50 -4.20
N GLN A 98 8.40 31.30 -3.44
CA GLN A 98 7.09 30.99 -4.01
C GLN A 98 6.54 32.15 -4.86
N LYS A 99 6.67 33.39 -4.40
CA LYS A 99 6.29 34.58 -5.16
C LYS A 99 7.07 34.71 -6.47
N ASN A 100 8.33 34.28 -6.52
CA ASN A 100 9.15 34.32 -7.72
C ASN A 100 8.94 33.11 -8.67
N THR A 101 7.97 32.23 -8.40
CA THR A 101 7.59 31.15 -9.30
C THR A 101 6.37 31.53 -10.13
N ILE A 102 6.42 31.25 -11.44
CA ILE A 102 5.26 31.38 -12.33
C ILE A 102 4.30 30.24 -12.03
N ARG A 103 3.07 30.56 -11.61
CA ARG A 103 1.99 29.58 -11.42
C ARG A 103 0.82 29.89 -12.36
N VAL A 104 0.43 28.92 -13.18
CA VAL A 104 -0.76 29.05 -14.04
C VAL A 104 -1.98 28.67 -13.20
N SER A 105 -2.81 29.67 -12.89
CA SER A 105 -4.01 29.50 -12.06
C SER A 105 -5.18 29.02 -12.89
N ALA A 106 -5.38 29.57 -14.09
CA ALA A 106 -6.44 29.16 -15.00
C ALA A 106 -6.03 29.42 -16.44
N VAL A 107 -6.61 28.66 -17.37
CA VAL A 107 -6.51 28.92 -18.81
C VAL A 107 -7.92 29.10 -19.35
N VAL A 108 -8.13 30.19 -20.07
CA VAL A 108 -9.34 30.43 -20.85
C VAL A 108 -9.01 30.05 -22.29
N TYR A 109 -9.58 28.94 -22.73
CA TYR A 109 -9.37 28.42 -24.09
C TYR A 109 -10.57 28.82 -24.98
N GLY A 110 -10.30 29.34 -26.17
CA GLY A 110 -11.32 29.88 -27.07
C GLY A 110 -10.72 30.57 -28.29
N ILE A 111 -11.43 31.57 -28.84
CA ILE A 111 -10.98 32.35 -30.01
C ILE A 111 -9.74 33.19 -29.66
N GLU A 112 -9.69 33.72 -28.43
CA GLU A 112 -8.55 34.45 -27.88
C GLU A 112 -8.07 33.70 -26.63
N PRO A 113 -7.06 32.83 -26.76
CA PRO A 113 -6.56 32.07 -25.63
C PRO A 113 -5.83 32.98 -24.66
N MET A 114 -6.20 32.89 -23.38
CA MET A 114 -5.60 33.69 -22.30
C MET A 114 -5.26 32.80 -21.11
N ALA A 115 -4.11 33.06 -20.49
CA ALA A 115 -3.68 32.39 -19.28
C ALA A 115 -3.73 33.37 -18.10
N VAL A 116 -4.37 32.97 -17.00
CA VAL A 116 -4.30 33.68 -15.73
C VAL A 116 -3.13 33.12 -14.94
N VAL A 117 -2.11 33.94 -14.76
CA VAL A 117 -0.85 33.57 -14.13
C VAL A 117 -0.66 34.36 -12.85
N GLN A 118 -0.26 33.67 -11.79
CA GLN A 118 0.20 34.30 -10.55
C GLN A 118 1.73 34.40 -10.59
N PHE A 119 2.23 35.63 -10.50
CA PHE A 119 3.67 35.93 -10.41
C PHE A 119 3.87 37.12 -9.46
N HIS A 120 4.86 37.03 -8.57
CA HIS A 120 5.08 37.95 -7.45
C HIS A 120 3.90 38.16 -6.50
N GLY A 121 2.92 37.24 -6.50
CA GLY A 121 1.69 37.37 -5.71
C GLY A 121 0.60 38.19 -6.39
N GLU A 122 0.84 38.69 -7.60
CA GLU A 122 -0.16 39.37 -8.44
C GLU A 122 -0.71 38.42 -9.50
N ASN A 123 -2.00 38.57 -9.81
CA ASN A 123 -2.66 37.82 -10.88
C ASN A 123 -2.62 38.65 -12.16
N MET A 124 -1.95 38.14 -13.19
CA MET A 124 -1.86 38.75 -14.51
C MET A 124 -2.58 37.88 -15.54
N GLN A 125 -3.21 38.53 -16.52
CA GLN A 125 -3.77 37.85 -17.70
C GLN A 125 -2.76 38.01 -18.83
N LEU A 126 -2.36 36.90 -19.43
CA LEU A 126 -1.36 36.86 -20.50
C LEU A 126 -1.97 36.21 -21.74
N ALA A 127 -1.75 36.84 -22.90
CA ALA A 127 -2.05 36.27 -24.21
C ALA A 127 -0.79 35.70 -24.87
N VAL A 128 -0.98 35.00 -25.99
CA VAL A 128 0.13 34.51 -26.81
C VAL A 128 0.95 35.70 -27.31
N GLY A 129 2.25 35.72 -27.01
CA GLY A 129 3.18 36.80 -27.35
C GLY A 129 3.58 37.70 -26.19
N ASP A 130 2.83 37.68 -25.08
CA ASP A 130 3.17 38.47 -23.89
C ASP A 130 4.39 37.90 -23.16
N SER A 131 5.03 38.72 -22.32
CA SER A 131 6.24 38.35 -21.58
C SER A 131 6.00 38.41 -20.08
N VAL A 132 6.33 37.33 -19.37
CA VAL A 132 6.26 37.21 -17.91
C VAL A 132 7.60 36.70 -17.36
N ALA A 133 8.15 37.37 -16.35
CA ALA A 133 9.45 37.05 -15.76
C ALA A 133 10.63 36.94 -16.76
N GLY A 134 10.57 37.67 -17.89
CA GLY A 134 11.55 37.60 -18.98
C GLY A 134 11.39 36.38 -19.90
N GLU A 135 10.30 35.63 -19.77
CA GLU A 135 9.92 34.52 -20.65
C GLU A 135 8.75 34.94 -21.54
N ARG A 136 8.80 34.62 -22.83
CA ARG A 136 7.73 34.96 -23.77
C ARG A 136 6.76 33.80 -23.94
N VAL A 137 5.46 34.06 -23.86
CA VAL A 137 4.40 33.07 -24.07
C VAL A 137 4.34 32.69 -25.55
N ILE A 138 4.52 31.42 -25.87
CA ILE A 138 4.48 30.91 -27.25
C ILE A 138 3.12 30.29 -27.56
N ASP A 139 2.56 29.56 -26.61
CA ASP A 139 1.37 28.74 -26.82
C ASP A 139 0.61 28.55 -25.51
N ILE A 140 -0.71 28.48 -25.61
CA ILE A 140 -1.64 28.31 -24.48
C ILE A 140 -2.54 27.14 -24.83
N THR A 141 -2.35 26.02 -24.14
CA THR A 141 -3.12 24.79 -24.33
C THR A 141 -4.13 24.62 -23.20
N PRO A 142 -5.18 23.79 -23.38
CA PRO A 142 -6.12 23.47 -22.29
C PRO A 142 -5.45 22.87 -21.04
N GLU A 143 -4.23 22.34 -21.18
CA GLU A 143 -3.45 21.72 -20.10
C GLU A 143 -2.48 22.70 -19.41
N GLY A 144 -2.26 23.89 -19.97
CA GLY A 144 -1.29 24.84 -19.43
C GLY A 144 -0.78 25.90 -20.40
N MET A 145 0.37 26.48 -20.06
CA MET A 145 1.03 27.53 -20.83
C MET A 145 2.46 27.10 -21.17
N ALA A 146 2.87 27.33 -22.42
CA ALA A 146 4.25 27.13 -22.84
C ALA A 146 4.96 28.48 -23.04
N THR A 147 6.13 28.63 -22.42
CA THR A 147 6.97 29.83 -22.51
C THR A 147 8.31 29.51 -23.18
N LEU A 148 8.94 30.55 -23.73
CA LEU A 148 10.30 30.52 -24.26
C LEU A 148 11.25 31.32 -23.36
N LYS A 149 12.36 30.70 -22.96
CA LYS A 149 13.48 31.38 -22.33
C LYS A 149 14.80 30.94 -22.98
N ASN A 150 15.56 31.87 -23.55
CA ASN A 150 16.86 31.60 -24.18
C ASN A 150 16.86 30.39 -25.15
N GLY A 151 15.78 30.21 -25.93
CA GLY A 151 15.63 29.08 -26.86
C GLY A 151 15.14 27.76 -26.25
N GLY A 152 15.04 27.67 -24.92
CA GLY A 152 14.43 26.54 -24.22
C GLY A 152 12.92 26.73 -24.03
N ARG A 153 12.14 25.69 -24.36
CA ARG A 153 10.68 25.65 -24.15
C ARG A 153 10.37 25.12 -22.76
N ASN A 154 9.71 25.91 -21.92
CA ASN A 154 9.23 25.50 -20.60
C ASN A 154 7.71 25.31 -20.64
N LEU A 155 7.22 24.22 -20.04
CA LEU A 155 5.79 23.93 -19.95
C LEU A 155 5.32 24.08 -18.51
N TYR A 156 4.36 24.99 -18.28
CA TYR A 156 3.71 25.18 -17.00
C TYR A 156 2.31 24.58 -17.04
N LYS A 157 2.10 23.53 -16.23
CA LYS A 157 0.78 22.89 -16.07
C LYS A 157 -0.12 23.74 -15.17
N ILE A 158 -1.42 23.68 -15.42
CA ILE A 158 -2.41 24.38 -14.60
C ILE A 158 -2.41 23.76 -13.19
N THR A 159 -2.31 24.62 -12.17
CA THR A 159 -2.28 24.19 -10.77
C THR A 159 -3.68 24.13 -10.14
N ALA A 160 -4.68 24.80 -10.72
CA ALA A 160 -6.07 24.72 -10.31
C ALA A 160 -6.96 24.06 -11.40
N ALA A 161 -8.20 23.73 -11.04
CA ALA A 161 -9.12 22.97 -11.88
C ALA A 161 -9.28 23.59 -13.28
N THR A 162 -9.09 22.76 -14.30
CA THR A 162 -9.46 23.04 -15.68
C THR A 162 -10.99 23.15 -15.74
N LEU A 163 -11.53 24.34 -16.03
CA LEU A 163 -12.94 24.43 -16.42
C LEU A 163 -13.06 24.01 -17.88
N SER A 164 -13.92 23.04 -18.14
CA SER A 164 -14.24 22.58 -19.49
C SER A 164 -14.93 23.71 -20.30
N PRO A 165 -14.75 23.78 -21.63
CA PRO A 165 -15.46 24.73 -22.50
C PRO A 165 -16.98 24.78 -22.24
N GLU A 166 -17.58 23.63 -21.90
CA GLU A 166 -19.02 23.52 -21.58
C GLU A 166 -19.41 24.22 -20.27
N GLU A 167 -18.51 24.21 -19.27
CA GLU A 167 -18.75 24.86 -17.98
C GLU A 167 -18.64 26.38 -18.10
N ILE A 168 -17.74 26.87 -18.96
CA ILE A 168 -17.61 28.29 -19.31
C ILE A 168 -18.90 28.81 -19.97
N GLU A 169 -19.51 28.00 -20.85
CA GLU A 169 -20.75 28.37 -21.55
C GLU A 169 -21.96 28.41 -20.60
N LYS A 170 -22.06 27.46 -19.66
CA LYS A 170 -23.08 27.47 -18.59
C LYS A 170 -22.95 28.70 -17.68
N ILE A 171 -21.73 29.07 -17.29
CA ILE A 171 -21.50 30.28 -16.49
C ILE A 171 -21.91 31.54 -17.27
N ARG A 172 -21.63 31.60 -18.57
CA ARG A 172 -22.00 32.73 -19.43
C ARG A 172 -23.52 32.85 -19.61
N GLN A 173 -24.22 31.73 -19.79
CA GLN A 173 -25.69 31.70 -19.85
C GLN A 173 -26.32 32.14 -18.52
N ASN A 174 -25.87 31.59 -17.39
CA ASN A 174 -26.39 31.97 -16.07
C ASN A 174 -26.16 33.45 -15.77
N ARG A 175 -25.00 34.02 -16.17
CA ARG A 175 -24.73 35.45 -16.00
C ARG A 175 -25.66 36.32 -16.85
N ARG A 176 -25.99 35.91 -18.08
CA ARG A 176 -26.95 36.63 -18.94
C ARG A 176 -28.37 36.63 -18.34
N LEU A 177 -28.82 35.48 -17.85
CA LEU A 177 -30.12 35.35 -17.19
C LEU A 177 -30.21 36.22 -15.93
N SER A 178 -29.13 36.31 -15.15
CA SER A 178 -29.07 37.17 -13.96
C SER A 178 -29.16 38.68 -14.26
N TYR A 179 -28.85 39.12 -15.48
CA TYR A 179 -29.02 40.53 -15.88
C TYR A 179 -30.42 40.82 -16.42
N GLU A 180 -31.09 39.81 -16.97
CA GLU A 180 -32.47 39.91 -17.45
C GLU A 180 -33.50 39.88 -16.30
N GLU A 181 -33.21 39.19 -15.18
CA GLU A 181 -34.09 39.19 -14.00
C GLU A 181 -34.02 40.47 -13.15
N THR A 182 -33.06 41.36 -13.43
CA THR A 182 -32.85 42.61 -12.67
C THR A 182 -33.36 43.88 -13.37
N ASN A 183 -34.02 43.75 -14.53
CA ASN A 183 -34.65 44.85 -15.28
C ASN A 183 -36.17 44.73 -15.31
#